data_AF-A0A2G2B842-F1
#
_entry.id   AF-A0A2G2B842-F1
#
_cell.length_a   1.000
_cell.length_b   1.000
_cell.length_c   1.000
_cell.angle_alpha   90.00
_cell.angle_beta   90.00
_cell.angle_gamma   90.00
#
_symmetry.space_group_name_H-M   'P 1'
#
loop_
_entity.id
_entity.type
_entity.pdbx_description
1 polymer ?
#
loop_
_entity_poly.entity_id
_entity_poly.type
_entity_poly.pdbx_seq_one_letter_code
_entity_poly.pdbx_strand_id
1 'polypeptide(L)'
;MIEYVECFLRNYQTLVVGLLGFIGVISTLIFNAWMSRNEEKRGRRNKAKSIKMALVSELHLIREAINNANKSLKEKSNDTNDSRLIPNTPLDNLFRALMGELTVLEPNTVSAILNAYLSYETYLHSLTLIATPISNPNYICISESLNAQMISMNEGLIKSLDEELKKLSDGG
;
A
#
# COMPACT_ATOMS: atom_id res chain seq x y z
N MET A 1 12.59 62.58 34.24
CA MET A 1 12.48 61.53 33.20
C MET A 1 11.49 60.45 33.61
N ILE A 2 11.49 60.00 34.88
CA ILE A 2 10.56 58.98 35.41
C ILE A 2 9.09 59.45 35.44
N GLU A 3 8.80 60.69 35.87
CA GLU A 3 7.42 61.25 35.87
C GLU A 3 6.78 61.37 34.47
N TYR A 4 7.59 61.62 33.43
CA TYR A 4 7.09 61.69 32.05
C TYR A 4 6.64 60.33 31.53
N VAL A 5 7.32 59.27 31.99
CA VAL A 5 7.00 57.88 31.62
C VAL A 5 5.70 57.43 32.31
N GLU A 6 5.47 57.83 33.57
CA GLU A 6 4.22 57.51 34.29
C GLU A 6 2.98 58.19 33.70
N CYS A 7 3.07 59.49 33.36
CA CYS A 7 1.94 60.22 32.77
C CYS A 7 1.58 59.67 31.38
N PHE A 8 2.60 59.30 30.59
CA PHE A 8 2.42 58.68 29.27
C PHE A 8 1.79 57.28 29.38
N LEU A 9 2.27 56.44 30.30
CA LEU A 9 1.71 55.11 30.53
C LEU A 9 0.25 55.16 30.98
N ARG A 10 -0.16 56.14 31.78
CA ARG A 10 -1.52 56.25 32.30
C ARG A 10 -2.53 56.71 31.24
N ASN A 11 -2.13 57.61 30.33
CA ASN A 11 -3.00 58.07 29.24
C ASN A 11 -3.15 57.03 28.11
N TYR A 12 -2.12 56.21 27.88
CA TYR A 12 -2.13 55.18 26.83
C TYR A 12 -2.34 53.75 27.34
N GLN A 13 -2.62 53.57 28.64
CA GLN A 13 -2.72 52.25 29.29
C GLN A 13 -3.69 51.32 28.54
N THR A 14 -4.88 51.78 28.21
CA THR A 14 -5.90 50.98 27.51
C THR A 14 -5.46 50.60 26.10
N LEU A 15 -4.73 51.48 25.41
CA LEU A 15 -4.21 51.24 24.06
C LEU A 15 -3.09 50.19 24.10
N VAL A 16 -2.16 50.30 25.06
CA VAL A 16 -1.08 49.34 25.27
C VAL A 16 -1.63 47.96 25.65
N VAL A 17 -2.61 47.89 26.56
CA VAL A 17 -3.26 46.62 26.95
C VAL A 17 -4.02 46.01 25.77
N GLY A 18 -4.72 46.82 24.98
CA GLY A 18 -5.40 46.37 23.77
C GLY A 18 -4.43 45.82 22.72
N LEU A 19 -3.30 46.49 22.51
CA LEU A 19 -2.27 46.06 21.56
C LEU A 19 -1.61 44.74 22.00
N LEU A 20 -1.26 44.62 23.29
CA LEU A 20 -0.72 43.39 23.86
C LEU A 20 -1.70 42.22 23.75
N GLY A 21 -2.98 42.45 24.07
CA GLY A 21 -4.03 41.45 23.91
C GLY A 21 -4.17 40.99 22.45
N PHE A 22 -4.16 41.94 21.51
CA PHE A 22 -4.24 41.63 20.09
C PHE A 22 -3.01 40.85 19.57
N ILE A 23 -1.81 41.22 20.02
CA ILE A 23 -0.57 40.47 19.72
C ILE A 23 -0.66 39.04 20.25
N GLY A 24 -1.21 38.85 21.45
CA GLY A 24 -1.43 37.51 22.02
C GLY A 24 -2.34 36.64 21.16
N VAL A 25 -3.45 37.20 20.68
CA VAL A 25 -4.38 36.50 19.77
C VAL A 25 -3.72 36.17 18.43
N ILE A 26 -3.02 37.13 17.82
CA ILE A 26 -2.31 36.91 16.54
C ILE A 26 -1.27 35.80 16.69
N SER A 27 -0.47 35.84 17.76
CA SER A 27 0.57 34.84 18.01
C SER A 27 -0.02 33.44 18.13
N THR A 28 -1.16 33.32 18.81
CA THR A 28 -1.90 32.06 18.95
C THR A 28 -2.42 31.56 17.59
N LEU A 29 -3.00 32.43 16.76
CA LEU A 29 -3.48 32.05 15.44
C LEU A 29 -2.34 31.56 14.53
N ILE A 30 -1.19 32.23 14.57
CA ILE A 30 0.00 31.82 13.81
C ILE A 30 0.48 30.45 14.28
N PHE A 31 0.55 30.23 15.59
CA PHE A 31 0.96 28.94 16.15
C PHE A 31 0.00 27.81 15.75
N ASN A 32 -1.32 28.04 15.85
CA ASN A 32 -2.32 27.06 15.45
C ASN A 32 -2.25 26.75 13.94
N ALA A 33 -2.07 27.76 13.09
CA ALA A 33 -1.92 27.56 11.66
C ALA A 33 -0.65 26.77 11.33
N TRP A 34 0.46 27.03 12.03
CA TRP A 34 1.70 26.29 11.86
C TRP A 34 1.54 24.83 12.31
N MET A 35 0.93 24.60 13.47
CA MET A 35 0.67 23.26 14.01
C MET A 35 -0.22 22.46 13.06
N SER A 36 -1.33 23.05 12.59
CA SER A 36 -2.26 22.43 11.65
C SER A 36 -1.58 22.02 10.33
N ARG A 37 -0.72 22.87 9.77
CA ARG A 37 0.07 22.52 8.56
C ARG A 37 1.03 21.36 8.80
N ASN A 38 1.60 21.28 9.99
CA ASN A 38 2.54 20.21 10.33
C ASN A 38 1.80 18.87 10.55
N GLU A 39 0.64 18.91 11.20
CA GLU A 39 -0.26 17.77 11.36
C GLU A 39 -0.76 17.25 10.02
N GLU A 40 -1.15 18.13 9.10
CA GLU A 40 -1.58 17.73 7.76
C GLU A 40 -0.46 17.00 7.00
N LYS A 41 0.77 17.54 7.05
CA LYS A 41 1.95 16.89 6.43
C LYS A 41 2.24 15.51 7.05
N ARG A 42 2.15 15.40 8.38
CA ARG A 42 2.32 14.12 9.09
C ARG A 42 1.21 13.13 8.73
N GLY A 43 -0.03 13.61 8.64
CA GLY A 43 -1.19 12.83 8.23
C GLY A 43 -1.02 12.24 6.83
N ARG A 44 -0.59 13.05 5.85
CA ARG A 44 -0.31 12.57 4.49
C ARG A 44 0.79 11.50 4.46
N ARG A 45 1.88 11.70 5.20
CA ARG A 45 2.99 10.72 5.29
C ARG A 45 2.55 9.40 5.94
N ASN A 46 1.81 9.48 7.04
CA ASN A 46 1.29 8.29 7.73
C ASN A 46 0.31 7.54 6.85
N LYS A 47 -0.54 8.26 6.12
CA LYS A 47 -1.47 7.69 5.15
C LYS A 47 -0.72 6.95 4.02
N ALA A 48 0.28 7.60 3.40
CA ALA A 48 1.13 6.98 2.38
C ALA A 48 1.77 5.67 2.90
N LYS A 49 2.34 5.73 4.11
CA LYS A 49 2.97 4.57 4.75
C LYS A 49 1.97 3.43 5.01
N SER A 50 0.78 3.75 5.49
CA SER A 50 -0.27 2.77 5.77
C SER A 50 -0.74 2.07 4.49
N ILE A 51 -0.95 2.82 3.40
CA ILE A 51 -1.34 2.26 2.10
C ILE A 51 -0.22 1.36 1.56
N LYS A 52 1.03 1.83 1.59
CA LYS A 52 2.19 1.04 1.17
C LYS A 52 2.26 -0.28 1.95
N MET A 53 2.12 -0.24 3.27
CA MET A 53 2.15 -1.44 4.12
C MET A 53 1.02 -2.41 3.80
N ALA A 54 -0.20 -1.91 3.59
CA ALA A 54 -1.34 -2.76 3.26
C ALA A 54 -1.14 -3.51 1.93
N LEU A 55 -0.69 -2.79 0.88
CA LEU A 55 -0.45 -3.37 -0.44
C LEU A 55 0.73 -4.34 -0.45
N VAL A 56 1.83 -3.99 0.24
CA VAL A 56 2.97 -4.91 0.42
C VAL A 56 2.56 -6.18 1.16
N SER A 57 1.70 -6.06 2.18
CA SER A 57 1.17 -7.22 2.90
C SER A 57 0.29 -8.10 2.01
N GLU A 58 -0.55 -7.51 1.15
CA GLU A 58 -1.36 -8.28 0.18
C GLU A 58 -0.45 -9.04 -0.80
N LEU A 59 0.56 -8.38 -1.37
CA LEU A 59 1.54 -9.02 -2.25
C LEU A 59 2.31 -10.16 -1.55
N HIS A 60 2.65 -10.00 -0.27
CA HIS A 60 3.25 -11.07 0.52
C HIS A 60 2.31 -12.27 0.68
N LEU A 61 1.02 -12.04 0.94
CA LEU A 61 0.02 -13.11 1.03
C LEU A 61 -0.14 -13.86 -0.30
N ILE A 62 -0.17 -13.13 -1.42
CA ILE A 62 -0.21 -13.74 -2.77
C ILE A 62 1.01 -14.65 -2.98
N ARG A 63 2.21 -14.13 -2.70
CA ARG A 63 3.46 -14.89 -2.81
C ARG A 63 3.46 -16.14 -1.93
N GLU A 64 3.00 -16.02 -0.69
CA GLU A 64 2.93 -17.14 0.25
C GLU A 64 1.93 -18.20 -0.22
N ALA A 65 0.76 -17.79 -0.72
CA ALA A 65 -0.24 -18.70 -1.27
C ALA A 65 0.33 -19.50 -2.46
N ILE A 66 1.07 -18.86 -3.37
CA ILE A 66 1.72 -19.53 -4.51
C ILE A 66 2.82 -20.48 -4.03
N ASN A 67 3.63 -20.07 -3.06
CA ASN A 67 4.66 -20.93 -2.48
C ASN A 67 4.07 -22.17 -1.80
N ASN A 68 2.97 -22.01 -1.06
CA ASN A 68 2.28 -23.13 -0.41
C ASN A 68 1.66 -24.06 -1.47
N ALA A 69 1.06 -23.51 -2.53
CA ALA A 69 0.58 -24.30 -3.67
C ALA A 69 1.71 -25.12 -4.31
N ASN A 70 2.89 -24.52 -4.52
CA ASN A 70 4.08 -25.21 -5.02
C ASN A 70 4.55 -26.35 -4.12
N LYS A 71 4.62 -26.13 -2.80
CA LYS A 71 4.97 -27.18 -1.83
C LYS A 71 3.99 -28.34 -1.90
N SER A 72 2.69 -28.04 -1.87
CA SER A 72 1.65 -29.06 -2.01
C SER A 72 1.66 -29.78 -3.36
N LEU A 73 2.17 -29.18 -4.43
CA LEU A 73 2.37 -29.86 -5.72
C LEU A 73 3.56 -30.82 -5.66
N LYS A 74 4.67 -30.40 -5.03
CA LYS A 74 5.88 -31.23 -4.90
C LYS A 74 5.68 -32.45 -3.98
N GLU A 75 4.93 -32.29 -2.87
CA GLU A 75 4.74 -33.36 -1.88
C GLU A 75 3.75 -34.46 -2.29
N LYS A 76 2.76 -34.15 -3.15
CA LYS A 76 1.65 -35.06 -3.49
C LYS A 76 1.80 -35.75 -4.87
N SER A 77 2.97 -35.69 -5.50
CA SER A 77 3.22 -36.33 -6.82
C SER A 77 3.17 -37.88 -6.82
N ASN A 78 2.76 -38.51 -5.72
CA ASN A 78 2.67 -39.96 -5.58
C ASN A 78 1.23 -40.52 -5.68
N ASP A 79 0.18 -39.69 -5.73
CA ASP A 79 -1.22 -40.13 -5.90
C ASP A 79 -1.72 -39.81 -7.32
N THR A 80 -1.86 -40.85 -8.14
CA THR A 80 -1.82 -40.82 -9.62
C THR A 80 -3.14 -40.43 -10.31
N ASN A 81 -4.05 -39.68 -9.66
CA ASN A 81 -5.36 -39.39 -10.27
C ASN A 81 -6.06 -38.09 -9.85
N ASP A 82 -5.41 -37.19 -9.10
CA ASP A 82 -6.10 -36.03 -8.53
C ASP A 82 -5.91 -34.77 -9.39
N SER A 83 -6.90 -34.49 -10.23
CA SER A 83 -7.00 -33.20 -10.92
C SER A 83 -7.32 -32.11 -9.89
N ARG A 84 -6.56 -31.01 -9.88
CA ARG A 84 -6.68 -30.00 -8.81
C ARG A 84 -7.49 -28.79 -9.24
N LEU A 85 -8.30 -28.30 -8.29
CA LEU A 85 -9.07 -27.07 -8.41
C LEU A 85 -8.24 -25.90 -7.88
N ILE A 86 -7.99 -24.90 -8.73
CA ILE A 86 -7.30 -23.67 -8.36
C ILE A 86 -8.29 -22.51 -8.53
N PRO A 87 -8.39 -21.60 -7.55
CA PRO A 87 -9.22 -20.40 -7.70
C PRO A 87 -8.73 -19.55 -8.89
N ASN A 88 -9.65 -19.16 -9.75
CA ASN A 88 -9.38 -18.28 -10.89
C ASN A 88 -9.53 -16.79 -10.55
N THR A 89 -10.00 -16.49 -9.34
CA THR A 89 -10.25 -15.11 -8.90
C THR A 89 -8.95 -14.46 -8.41
N PRO A 90 -8.59 -13.26 -8.91
CA PRO A 90 -7.43 -12.54 -8.41
C PRO A 90 -7.61 -12.15 -6.94
N LEU A 91 -6.56 -12.31 -6.15
CA LEU A 91 -6.49 -11.79 -4.79
C LEU A 91 -6.03 -10.32 -4.83
N ASP A 92 -6.91 -9.42 -5.26
CA ASP A 92 -6.60 -7.98 -5.46
C ASP A 92 -7.59 -7.03 -4.77
N ASN A 93 -8.30 -7.51 -3.75
CA ASN A 93 -9.36 -6.76 -3.07
C ASN A 93 -8.85 -5.47 -2.43
N LEU A 94 -7.71 -5.50 -1.74
CA LEU A 94 -7.14 -4.31 -1.11
C LEU A 94 -6.59 -3.35 -2.17
N PHE A 95 -5.94 -3.88 -3.20
CA PHE A 95 -5.49 -3.08 -4.34
C PHE A 95 -6.63 -2.32 -5.01
N ARG A 96 -7.75 -2.98 -5.33
CA ARG A 96 -8.92 -2.32 -5.92
C ARG A 96 -9.52 -1.26 -4.98
N ALA A 97 -9.60 -1.56 -3.68
CA ALA A 97 -10.13 -0.62 -2.70
C ALA A 97 -9.24 0.62 -2.53
N LEU A 98 -7.92 0.47 -2.64
CA LEU A 98 -6.94 1.53 -2.42
C LEU A 98 -6.44 2.21 -3.71
N MET A 99 -6.91 1.76 -4.88
CA MET A 99 -6.50 2.27 -6.18
C MET A 99 -6.62 3.80 -6.29
N GLY A 100 -7.74 4.36 -5.82
CA GLY A 100 -7.98 5.81 -5.85
C GLY A 100 -7.03 6.61 -4.95
N GLU A 101 -6.39 5.95 -3.98
CA GLU A 101 -5.51 6.56 -3.00
C GLU A 101 -4.02 6.40 -3.34
N LEU A 102 -3.70 5.71 -4.45
CA LEU A 102 -2.32 5.55 -4.93
C LEU A 102 -1.64 6.88 -5.25
N THR A 103 -2.41 7.94 -5.52
CA THR A 103 -1.90 9.31 -5.75
C THR A 103 -1.14 9.89 -4.55
N VAL A 104 -1.32 9.32 -3.35
CA VAL A 104 -0.63 9.72 -2.13
C VAL A 104 0.77 9.11 -2.04
N LEU A 105 1.05 8.05 -2.81
CA LEU A 105 2.34 7.37 -2.85
C LEU A 105 3.31 8.03 -3.84
N GLU A 106 4.60 7.74 -3.67
CA GLU A 106 5.61 8.19 -4.62
C GLU A 106 5.50 7.45 -5.97
N PRO A 107 5.79 8.11 -7.12
CA PRO A 107 5.63 7.52 -8.44
C PRO A 107 6.39 6.19 -8.65
N ASN A 108 7.57 6.07 -8.04
CA ASN A 108 8.37 4.85 -8.09
C ASN A 108 7.70 3.69 -7.33
N THR A 109 7.08 4.00 -6.19
CA THR A 109 6.35 3.01 -5.37
C THR A 109 5.10 2.54 -6.11
N VAL A 110 4.37 3.48 -6.73
CA VAL A 110 3.18 3.14 -7.53
C VAL A 110 3.56 2.23 -8.70
N SER A 111 4.62 2.56 -9.44
CA SER A 111 5.09 1.75 -10.56
C SER A 111 5.45 0.32 -10.13
N ALA A 112 6.18 0.15 -9.03
CA ALA A 112 6.56 -1.16 -8.52
C ALA A 112 5.34 -2.00 -8.09
N ILE A 113 4.36 -1.37 -7.41
CA ILE A 113 3.10 -2.02 -7.04
C ILE A 113 2.34 -2.45 -8.30
N LEU A 114 2.12 -1.53 -9.25
CA LEU A 114 1.40 -1.83 -10.48
C LEU A 114 2.05 -2.97 -11.27
N ASN A 115 3.38 -2.96 -11.41
CA ASN A 115 4.11 -4.03 -12.08
C ASN A 115 3.92 -5.38 -11.38
N ALA A 116 3.93 -5.42 -10.05
CA ALA A 116 3.69 -6.66 -9.30
C ALA A 116 2.28 -7.22 -9.56
N TYR A 117 1.24 -6.37 -9.56
CA TYR A 117 -0.13 -6.81 -9.86
C TYR A 117 -0.31 -7.19 -11.34
N LEU A 118 0.33 -6.50 -12.28
CA LEU A 118 0.31 -6.87 -13.70
C LEU A 118 0.99 -8.23 -13.95
N SER A 119 2.11 -8.51 -13.28
CA SER A 119 2.75 -9.83 -13.32
C SER A 119 1.82 -10.92 -12.79
N TYR A 120 1.12 -10.64 -11.69
CA TYR A 120 0.15 -11.57 -11.11
C TYR A 120 -1.05 -11.82 -12.03
N GLU A 121 -1.60 -10.78 -12.64
CA GLU A 121 -2.69 -10.89 -13.62
C GLU A 121 -2.27 -11.68 -14.86
N THR A 122 -1.08 -11.39 -15.41
CA THR A 122 -0.51 -12.13 -16.54
C THR A 122 -0.33 -13.61 -16.21
N TYR A 123 0.09 -13.91 -14.99
CA TYR A 123 0.19 -15.29 -14.50
C TYR A 123 -1.18 -15.97 -14.43
N LEU A 124 -2.22 -15.31 -13.89
CA LEU A 124 -3.57 -15.88 -13.85
C LEU A 124 -4.10 -16.15 -15.27
N HIS A 125 -3.91 -15.22 -16.20
CA HIS A 125 -4.25 -15.44 -17.61
C HIS A 125 -3.49 -16.64 -18.19
N SER A 126 -2.20 -16.77 -17.91
CA SER A 126 -1.41 -17.91 -18.37
C SER A 126 -1.90 -19.22 -17.78
N LEU A 127 -2.35 -19.24 -16.52
CA LEU A 127 -3.00 -20.40 -15.91
C LEU A 127 -4.30 -20.77 -16.60
N THR A 128 -5.13 -19.78 -16.98
CA THR A 128 -6.39 -20.05 -17.69
C THR A 128 -6.18 -20.66 -19.08
N LEU A 129 -5.04 -20.37 -19.73
CA LEU A 129 -4.70 -20.93 -21.05
C LEU A 129 -4.34 -22.41 -20.98
N ILE A 130 -3.74 -22.86 -19.88
CA ILE A 130 -3.31 -24.25 -19.70
C ILE A 130 -4.35 -25.11 -18.97
N ALA A 131 -5.31 -24.49 -18.31
CA ALA A 131 -6.30 -25.20 -17.53
C ALA A 131 -7.48 -25.71 -18.36
N THR A 132 -8.07 -26.82 -17.92
CA THR A 132 -9.33 -27.30 -18.49
C THR A 132 -10.50 -26.54 -17.86
N PRO A 133 -11.40 -25.98 -18.69
CA PRO A 133 -12.59 -25.29 -18.19
C PRO A 133 -13.50 -26.30 -17.50
N ILE A 134 -13.83 -26.02 -16.25
CA ILE A 134 -14.82 -26.76 -15.47
C ILE A 134 -16.10 -25.96 -15.36
N SER A 135 -17.20 -26.63 -15.01
CA SER A 135 -18.54 -26.01 -14.94
C SER A 135 -18.64 -24.83 -13.95
N ASN A 136 -17.64 -24.63 -13.08
CA ASN A 136 -17.58 -23.50 -12.15
C ASN A 136 -16.60 -22.43 -12.67
N PRO A 137 -17.06 -21.21 -13.01
CA PRO A 137 -16.20 -20.16 -13.56
C PRO A 137 -15.13 -19.64 -12.59
N ASN A 138 -15.30 -19.88 -11.29
CA ASN A 138 -14.38 -19.40 -10.24
C ASN A 138 -13.20 -20.34 -10.01
N TYR A 139 -13.20 -21.51 -10.62
CA TYR A 139 -12.14 -22.50 -10.45
C TYR A 139 -11.67 -22.99 -11.82
N ILE A 140 -10.39 -23.30 -11.89
CA ILE A 140 -9.77 -23.95 -13.04
C ILE A 140 -9.22 -25.31 -12.60
N CYS A 141 -9.31 -26.28 -13.50
CA CYS A 141 -8.79 -27.61 -13.27
C CYS A 141 -7.47 -27.79 -14.01
N ILE A 142 -6.41 -28.20 -13.32
CA ILE A 142 -5.12 -28.48 -13.94
C ILE A 142 -4.84 -29.98 -13.83
N SER A 143 -4.54 -30.60 -14.97
CA SER A 143 -4.17 -32.01 -15.06
C SER A 143 -2.77 -32.23 -14.50
N GLU A 144 -2.54 -33.43 -13.95
CA GLU A 144 -1.26 -33.78 -13.33
C GLU A 144 -0.07 -33.66 -14.29
N SER A 145 -0.30 -33.94 -15.58
CA SER A 145 0.69 -33.79 -16.66
C SER A 145 1.25 -32.36 -16.80
N LEU A 146 0.52 -31.36 -16.32
CA LEU A 146 0.88 -29.94 -16.39
C LEU A 146 1.44 -29.41 -15.05
N ASN A 147 1.57 -30.24 -14.02
CA ASN A 147 2.09 -29.83 -12.71
C ASN A 147 3.52 -29.27 -12.82
N ALA A 148 4.39 -29.87 -13.63
CA ALA A 148 5.75 -29.37 -13.85
C ALA A 148 5.77 -27.97 -14.48
N GLN A 149 4.85 -27.71 -15.42
CA GLN A 149 4.69 -26.40 -16.05
C GLN A 149 4.10 -25.37 -15.08
N MET A 150 3.13 -25.77 -14.26
CA MET A 150 2.59 -24.92 -13.21
C MET A 150 3.66 -24.52 -12.18
N ILE A 151 4.50 -25.47 -11.73
CA ILE A 151 5.58 -25.18 -10.79
C ILE A 151 6.56 -24.15 -11.38
N SER A 152 6.96 -24.30 -12.65
CA SER A 152 7.88 -23.35 -13.29
C SER A 152 7.25 -21.96 -13.47
N MET A 153 5.97 -21.88 -13.81
CA MET A 153 5.21 -20.61 -13.87
C MET A 153 5.13 -19.94 -12.49
N ASN A 154 4.84 -20.72 -11.45
CA ASN A 154 4.78 -20.23 -10.07
C ASN A 154 6.13 -19.69 -9.60
N GLU A 155 7.22 -20.42 -9.88
CA GLU A 155 8.58 -19.99 -9.55
C GLU A 155 8.97 -18.70 -10.29
N GLY A 156 8.58 -18.56 -11.56
CA GLY A 156 8.77 -17.34 -12.34
C GLY A 156 8.03 -16.13 -11.74
N LEU A 157 6.77 -16.31 -11.34
CA LEU A 157 6.00 -15.25 -10.70
C LEU A 157 6.57 -14.88 -9.32
N ILE A 158 6.94 -15.87 -8.49
CA ILE A 158 7.55 -15.61 -7.17
C ILE A 158 8.81 -14.76 -7.33
N LYS A 159 9.65 -15.07 -8.31
CA LYS A 159 10.86 -14.29 -8.60
C LYS A 159 10.53 -12.85 -8.99
N SER A 160 9.56 -12.64 -9.88
CA SER A 160 9.12 -11.30 -10.27
C SER A 160 8.56 -10.51 -9.08
N LEU A 161 7.75 -11.16 -8.23
CA LEU A 161 7.22 -10.54 -7.01
C LEU A 161 8.34 -10.19 -6.02
N ASP A 162 9.34 -11.05 -5.86
CA ASP A 162 10.49 -10.79 -4.97
C ASP A 162 11.34 -9.60 -5.45
N GLU A 163 11.52 -9.44 -6.76
CA GLU A 163 12.21 -8.30 -7.35
C GLU A 163 11.46 -6.98 -7.10
N GLU A 164 10.15 -6.96 -7.25
CA GLU A 164 9.33 -5.77 -7.00
C GLU A 164 9.18 -5.47 -5.50
N LEU A 165 9.01 -6.49 -4.65
CA LEU A 165 8.99 -6.33 -3.19
C LEU A 165 10.31 -5.78 -2.66
N LYS A 166 11.44 -6.19 -3.25
CA LYS A 166 12.76 -5.63 -2.88
C LYS A 166 12.85 -4.14 -3.22
N LYS A 167 12.39 -3.72 -4.41
CA LYS A 167 12.32 -2.29 -4.77
C LYS A 167 11.45 -1.49 -3.79
N LEU A 168 10.37 -2.09 -3.30
CA LEU A 168 9.47 -1.49 -2.32
C LEU A 168 10.10 -1.39 -0.91
N SER A 169 11.01 -2.30 -0.56
CA SER A 169 11.76 -2.28 0.70
C SER A 169 12.96 -1.31 0.67
N ASP A 170 13.68 -1.24 -0.45
CA ASP A 170 14.90 -0.44 -0.58
C ASP A 170 14.61 1.05 -0.87
N GLY A 171 13.40 1.40 -1.34
CA GLY A 171 12.95 2.78 -1.57
C GLY A 171 12.28 3.42 -0.34
N GLY A 172 12.86 3.25 0.85
CA GLY A 172 12.39 3.80 2.13
C GLY A 172 13.22 4.97 2.62
#